data_AF-A0A9D9GVZ5-F1
#
_entry.id   AF-A0A9D9GVZ5-F1
#
_cell.length_a   1.000
_cell.length_b   1.000
_cell.length_c   1.000
_cell.angle_alpha   90.00
_cell.angle_beta   90.00
_cell.angle_gamma   90.00
#
_symmetry.space_group_name_H-M   'P 1'
#
loop_
_entity.id
_entity.type
_entity.pdbx_description
1 polymer ?
#
loop_
_entity_poly.entity_id
_entity_poly.type
_entity_poly.pdbx_seq_one_letter_code
_entity_poly.pdbx_strand_id
1 'polypeptide(L)'
;MAFPVCLSIVFTIVLVSVIVLLLALTAFLIWMLRVDKKETGEGKLDFEILEEKVVSCSRSKKARGARKAAAILGNCFFFLVLGVCAVLIFTRAMPGLGIPYSLGVVLTPSMSTLAPERAQELQGHDERLQVDDIVVIERVDSLEAIKLYDIVSYAHPEGINVIHRVVGFYDDGSLLTQGDANSTPDNVRVTLEMVNGRYAGIRIPVLGSITIYLQDDYGILGMSSLAYCIIAAEIYFGLSDKRKEERLKAYDGLFAKGAKEVIYSCPEGTIRFDSSYVGTVDKKVKSDKIDISYRK
;
A
#
# COMPACT_ATOMS: atom_id res chain seq x y z
N MET A 1 -22.84 -22.87 15.52
CA MET A 1 -23.36 -21.94 14.49
C MET A 1 -23.30 -20.44 14.87
N ALA A 2 -22.89 -20.03 16.09
CA ALA A 2 -22.84 -18.60 16.47
C ALA A 2 -21.54 -17.86 16.07
N PHE A 3 -20.44 -18.58 15.86
CA PHE A 3 -19.12 -18.00 15.58
C PHE A 3 -19.00 -17.18 14.27
N PRO A 4 -19.55 -17.61 13.11
CA PRO A 4 -19.42 -16.83 11.87
C PRO A 4 -20.24 -15.54 11.87
N VAL A 5 -21.35 -15.49 12.62
CA VAL A 5 -22.21 -14.30 12.73
C VAL A 5 -21.53 -13.21 13.56
N CYS A 6 -20.90 -13.57 14.69
CA CYS A 6 -20.15 -12.61 15.51
C CYS A 6 -18.97 -11.99 14.75
N LEU A 7 -18.22 -12.79 13.99
CA LEU A 7 -17.09 -12.29 13.20
C LEU A 7 -17.54 -11.31 12.11
N SER A 8 -18.66 -11.59 11.45
CA SER A 8 -19.26 -10.71 10.44
C SER A 8 -19.78 -9.39 11.04
N ILE A 9 -20.33 -9.41 12.25
CA ILE A 9 -20.78 -8.20 12.96
C ILE A 9 -19.58 -7.32 13.33
N VAL A 10 -18.51 -7.90 13.88
CA VAL A 10 -17.29 -7.17 14.23
C VAL A 10 -16.68 -6.52 12.99
N PHE A 11 -16.55 -7.27 11.89
CA PHE A 11 -16.07 -6.72 10.62
C PHE A 11 -16.92 -5.55 10.14
N THR A 12 -18.26 -5.68 10.20
CA THR A 12 -19.18 -4.62 9.78
C THR A 12 -19.01 -3.35 10.62
N ILE A 13 -18.86 -3.48 11.94
CA ILE A 13 -18.62 -2.35 12.84
C ILE A 13 -17.29 -1.65 12.49
N VAL A 14 -16.23 -2.43 12.27
CA VAL A 14 -14.92 -1.90 11.88
C VAL A 14 -15.03 -1.16 10.54
N LEU A 15 -15.65 -1.76 9.52
CA LEU A 15 -15.86 -1.16 8.21
C LEU A 15 -16.59 0.19 8.31
N VAL A 16 -17.72 0.23 9.04
CA VAL A 16 -18.50 1.46 9.24
C VAL A 16 -17.68 2.52 9.96
N SER A 17 -16.92 2.13 11.00
CA SER A 17 -16.08 3.07 11.77
C SER A 17 -15.00 3.71 10.89
N VAL A 18 -14.35 2.91 10.04
CA VAL A 18 -13.32 3.39 9.10
C VAL A 18 -13.94 4.34 8.09
N ILE A 19 -15.10 4.00 7.51
CA ILE A 19 -15.79 4.88 6.55
C ILE A 19 -16.12 6.24 7.20
N VAL A 20 -16.65 6.24 8.43
CA VAL A 20 -16.96 7.48 9.15
C VAL A 20 -15.70 8.32 9.38
N LEU A 21 -14.58 7.69 9.75
CA LEU A 21 -13.30 8.39 9.93
C LEU A 21 -12.78 8.99 8.61
N LEU A 22 -12.87 8.25 7.50
CA LEU A 22 -12.46 8.74 6.18
C LEU A 22 -13.33 9.92 5.72
N LEU A 23 -14.64 9.86 5.94
CA LEU A 23 -15.55 10.97 5.65
C LEU A 23 -15.26 12.20 6.51
N ALA A 24 -14.97 12.00 7.81
CA ALA A 24 -14.58 13.09 8.71
C ALA A 24 -13.26 13.73 8.27
N LEU A 25 -12.26 12.93 7.88
CA LEU A 25 -11.00 13.42 7.31
C LEU A 25 -11.25 14.21 6.02
N THR A 26 -12.11 13.72 5.13
CA THR A 26 -12.48 14.43 3.90
C THR A 26 -13.07 15.80 4.21
N ALA A 27 -14.06 15.85 5.11
CA ALA A 27 -14.73 17.09 5.50
C ALA A 27 -13.74 18.07 6.13
N PHE A 28 -12.82 17.57 6.96
CA PHE A 28 -11.76 18.36 7.58
C PHE A 28 -10.80 18.94 6.53
N LEU A 29 -10.32 18.15 5.57
CA LEU A 29 -9.44 18.63 4.50
C LEU A 29 -10.14 19.66 3.59
N ILE A 30 -11.43 19.45 3.27
CA ILE A 30 -12.22 20.44 2.52
C ILE A 30 -12.38 21.73 3.32
N TRP A 31 -12.63 21.63 4.63
CA TRP A 31 -12.72 22.79 5.51
C TRP A 31 -11.40 23.55 5.55
N MET A 32 -10.27 22.86 5.75
CA MET A 32 -8.92 23.44 5.68
C MET A 32 -8.69 24.16 4.35
N LEU A 33 -9.02 23.53 3.21
CA LEU A 33 -8.91 24.18 1.91
C LEU A 33 -9.78 25.44 1.79
N ARG A 34 -10.93 25.52 2.46
CA ARG A 34 -11.75 26.74 2.45
C ARG A 34 -11.13 27.84 3.30
N VAL A 35 -10.56 27.50 4.44
CA VAL A 35 -9.84 28.43 5.31
C VAL A 35 -8.60 28.97 4.59
N ASP A 36 -7.75 28.09 4.05
CA ASP A 36 -6.55 28.47 3.30
C ASP A 36 -6.89 29.39 2.13
N LYS A 37 -7.98 29.11 1.40
CA LYS A 37 -8.44 29.97 0.29
C LYS A 37 -8.80 31.37 0.79
N LYS A 38 -9.50 31.47 1.91
CA LYS A 38 -9.91 32.76 2.49
C LYS A 38 -8.70 33.54 2.99
N GLU A 39 -7.82 32.89 3.73
CA GLU A 39 -6.64 33.54 4.31
C GLU A 39 -5.59 33.95 3.28
N THR A 40 -5.38 33.13 2.24
CA THR A 40 -4.54 33.50 1.08
C THR A 40 -5.13 34.67 0.31
N GLY A 41 -6.46 34.70 0.13
CA GLY A 41 -7.15 35.81 -0.53
C GLY A 41 -7.06 37.12 0.25
N GLU A 42 -7.12 37.05 1.58
CA GLU A 42 -6.97 38.19 2.50
C GLU A 42 -5.50 38.63 2.67
N GLY A 43 -4.53 37.87 2.15
CA GLY A 43 -3.10 38.17 2.26
C GLY A 43 -2.50 37.89 3.64
N LYS A 44 -3.21 37.15 4.51
CA LYS A 44 -2.73 36.78 5.85
C LYS A 44 -1.59 35.76 5.81
N LEU A 45 -1.58 34.92 4.78
CA LEU A 45 -0.54 33.90 4.58
C LEU A 45 0.63 34.40 3.72
N ASP A 46 0.63 35.68 3.31
CA ASP A 46 1.63 36.21 2.38
C ASP A 46 3.05 36.18 2.98
N PHE A 47 3.20 36.47 4.28
CA PHE A 47 4.49 36.37 4.95
C PHE A 47 5.04 34.95 4.89
N GLU A 48 4.23 33.95 5.25
CA GLU A 48 4.64 32.54 5.24
C GLU A 48 4.96 32.05 3.83
N ILE A 49 4.14 32.39 2.84
CA ILE A 49 4.35 32.03 1.43
C ILE A 49 5.66 32.63 0.89
N LEU A 50 5.91 33.91 1.19
CA LEU A 50 7.12 34.60 0.75
C LEU A 50 8.36 34.10 1.52
N GLU A 51 8.25 33.86 2.83
CA GLU A 51 9.33 33.28 3.64
C GLU A 51 9.71 31.90 3.10
N GLU A 52 8.72 31.04 2.87
CA GLU A 52 8.90 29.71 2.29
C GLU A 52 9.64 29.79 0.95
N LYS A 53 9.21 30.69 0.06
CA LYS A 53 9.83 30.86 -1.26
C LYS A 53 11.25 31.39 -1.17
N VAL A 54 11.50 32.44 -0.40
CA VAL A 54 12.83 33.05 -0.23
C VAL A 54 13.81 32.08 0.42
N VAL A 55 13.38 31.35 1.45
CA VAL A 55 14.18 30.31 2.10
C VAL A 55 14.44 29.15 1.13
N SER A 56 13.48 28.78 0.27
CA SER A 56 13.69 27.74 -0.74
C SER A 56 14.73 28.14 -1.80
N CYS A 57 14.76 29.42 -2.19
CA CYS A 57 15.69 29.96 -3.19
C CYS A 57 17.10 30.20 -2.61
N SER A 58 17.20 30.61 -1.34
CA SER A 58 18.49 30.87 -0.66
C SER A 58 19.24 29.61 -0.22
N ARG A 59 18.58 28.44 -0.22
CA ARG A 59 19.22 27.16 0.16
C ARG A 59 20.33 26.74 -0.80
N SER A 60 21.37 26.12 -0.22
CA SER A 60 22.53 25.59 -0.95
C SER A 60 22.14 24.53 -2.00
N LYS A 61 22.96 24.41 -3.05
CA LYS A 61 22.78 23.41 -4.13
C LYS A 61 22.63 21.98 -3.57
N LYS A 62 23.35 21.64 -2.50
CA LYS A 62 23.28 20.31 -1.83
C LYS A 62 21.93 20.07 -1.17
N ALA A 63 21.39 21.04 -0.44
CA ALA A 63 20.07 20.94 0.20
C ALA A 63 18.92 20.83 -0.84
N ARG A 64 19.08 21.49 -1.99
CA ARG A 64 18.13 21.39 -3.11
C ARG A 64 18.10 20.00 -3.75
N GLY A 65 19.27 19.37 -3.89
CA GLY A 65 19.37 17.98 -4.38
C GLY A 65 18.67 16.98 -3.46
N ALA A 66 18.87 17.11 -2.14
CA ALA A 66 18.24 16.22 -1.15
C ALA A 66 16.70 16.26 -1.17
N ARG A 67 16.10 17.46 -1.28
CA ARG A 67 14.63 17.59 -1.43
C ARG A 67 14.10 16.95 -2.71
N LYS A 68 14.79 17.14 -3.83
CA LYS A 68 14.39 16.52 -5.11
C LYS A 68 14.43 15.00 -5.00
N ALA A 69 15.46 14.44 -4.38
CA ALA A 69 15.56 13.00 -4.13
C ALA A 69 14.41 12.51 -3.22
N ALA A 70 14.11 13.23 -2.15
CA ALA A 70 13.00 12.88 -1.25
C ALA A 70 11.63 12.91 -1.97
N ALA A 71 11.40 13.88 -2.84
CA ALA A 71 10.17 13.96 -3.63
C ALA A 71 10.04 12.80 -4.63
N ILE A 72 11.13 12.44 -5.33
CA ILE A 72 11.14 11.28 -6.23
C ILE A 72 10.86 10.00 -5.45
N LEU A 73 11.50 9.82 -4.28
CA LEU A 73 11.28 8.67 -3.43
C LEU A 73 9.83 8.58 -2.94
N GLY A 74 9.23 9.72 -2.56
CA GLY A 74 7.82 9.81 -2.19
C GLY A 74 6.89 9.38 -3.32
N ASN A 75 7.11 9.87 -4.54
CA ASN A 75 6.32 9.47 -5.71
C ASN A 75 6.50 7.98 -6.03
N CYS A 76 7.72 7.45 -5.95
CA CYS A 76 7.95 6.02 -6.13
C CYS A 76 7.19 5.19 -5.10
N PHE A 77 7.16 5.63 -3.84
CA PHE A 77 6.40 4.97 -2.78
C PHE A 77 4.88 5.03 -3.05
N PHE A 78 4.36 6.18 -3.51
CA PHE A 78 2.96 6.30 -3.90
C PHE A 78 2.55 5.30 -4.99
N PHE A 79 3.31 5.23 -6.08
CA PHE A 79 3.04 4.28 -7.16
C PHE A 79 3.20 2.83 -6.72
N LEU A 80 4.12 2.55 -5.80
CA LEU A 80 4.26 1.23 -5.19
C LEU A 80 2.99 0.82 -4.45
N VAL A 81 2.44 1.70 -3.59
CA VAL A 81 1.20 1.43 -2.85
C VAL A 81 0.02 1.20 -3.81
N LEU A 82 -0.12 2.02 -4.84
CA LEU A 82 -1.15 1.84 -5.86
C LEU A 82 -0.98 0.52 -6.64
N GLY A 83 0.25 0.17 -7.00
CA GLY A 83 0.57 -1.08 -7.69
C GLY A 83 0.21 -2.31 -6.84
N VAL A 84 0.54 -2.29 -5.54
CA VAL A 84 0.14 -3.34 -4.60
C VAL A 84 -1.38 -3.45 -4.54
N CYS A 85 -2.10 -2.35 -4.31
CA CYS A 85 -3.57 -2.35 -4.29
C CYS A 85 -4.18 -2.91 -5.59
N ALA A 86 -3.63 -2.56 -6.76
CA ALA A 86 -4.09 -3.07 -8.04
C ALA A 86 -3.87 -4.58 -8.18
N VAL A 87 -2.71 -5.10 -7.75
CA VAL A 87 -2.42 -6.54 -7.73
C VAL A 87 -3.40 -7.29 -6.80
N LEU A 88 -3.75 -6.72 -5.65
CA LEU A 88 -4.70 -7.35 -4.73
C LEU A 88 -6.10 -7.45 -5.32
N ILE A 89 -6.60 -6.36 -5.90
CA ILE A 89 -7.90 -6.36 -6.60
C ILE A 89 -7.87 -7.37 -7.74
N PHE A 90 -6.76 -7.42 -8.49
CA PHE A 90 -6.59 -8.34 -9.62
C PHE A 90 -6.58 -9.80 -9.20
N THR A 91 -5.83 -10.17 -8.15
CA THR A 91 -5.79 -11.55 -7.65
C THR A 91 -7.14 -12.04 -7.11
N ARG A 92 -7.97 -11.17 -6.53
CA ARG A 92 -9.34 -11.53 -6.14
C ARG A 92 -10.31 -11.66 -7.33
N ALA A 93 -10.06 -10.91 -8.41
CA ALA A 93 -10.87 -10.99 -9.61
C ALA A 93 -10.52 -12.19 -10.51
N MET A 94 -9.29 -12.73 -10.43
CA MET A 94 -8.80 -13.84 -11.25
C MET A 94 -9.71 -15.08 -11.28
N PRO A 95 -10.24 -15.60 -10.15
CA PRO A 95 -11.08 -16.80 -10.17
C PRO A 95 -12.35 -16.64 -11.01
N GLY A 96 -12.87 -15.41 -11.13
CA GLY A 96 -14.02 -15.10 -11.99
C GLY A 96 -13.70 -14.98 -13.47
N LEU A 97 -12.41 -14.90 -13.85
CA LEU A 97 -11.92 -14.74 -15.22
C LEU A 97 -11.45 -16.06 -15.87
N GLY A 98 -11.57 -17.19 -15.16
CA GLY A 98 -11.23 -18.52 -15.70
C GLY A 98 -9.73 -18.80 -15.85
N ILE A 99 -8.87 -18.02 -15.17
CA ILE A 99 -7.43 -18.29 -15.14
C ILE A 99 -7.18 -19.50 -14.20
N PRO A 100 -6.51 -20.58 -14.65
CA PRO A 100 -6.38 -21.82 -13.88
C PRO A 100 -5.27 -21.76 -12.83
N TYR A 101 -4.87 -20.57 -12.37
CA TYR A 101 -3.81 -20.42 -11.37
C TYR A 101 -4.30 -19.59 -10.19
N SER A 102 -3.91 -20.00 -9.00
CA SER A 102 -4.17 -19.28 -7.75
C SER A 102 -2.91 -19.26 -6.88
N LEU A 103 -2.87 -18.35 -5.91
CA LEU A 103 -1.79 -18.29 -4.92
C LEU A 103 -2.24 -18.98 -3.64
N GLY A 104 -1.47 -19.97 -3.19
CA GLY A 104 -1.61 -20.59 -1.88
C GLY A 104 -0.48 -20.13 -0.95
N VAL A 105 -0.72 -20.15 0.35
CA VAL A 105 0.32 -19.90 1.36
C VAL A 105 0.48 -21.14 2.23
N VAL A 106 1.74 -21.49 2.50
CA VAL A 106 2.10 -22.64 3.32
C VAL A 106 2.00 -22.25 4.79
N LEU A 107 0.97 -22.75 5.46
CA LEU A 107 0.65 -22.39 6.86
C LEU A 107 1.37 -23.29 7.88
N THR A 108 1.67 -24.53 7.51
CA THR A 108 2.17 -25.57 8.42
C THR A 108 3.57 -26.03 8.02
N PRO A 109 4.39 -26.46 8.99
CA PRO A 109 5.72 -26.99 8.70
C PRO A 109 5.70 -28.42 8.13
N SER A 110 4.52 -28.99 7.86
CA SER A 110 4.36 -30.39 7.44
C SER A 110 5.03 -30.73 6.10
N MET A 111 5.33 -29.72 5.26
CA MET A 111 6.08 -29.87 4.01
C MET A 111 7.51 -29.32 4.06
N SER A 112 7.96 -28.84 5.23
CA SER A 112 9.23 -28.12 5.37
C SER A 112 10.44 -29.03 5.57
N THR A 113 10.22 -30.19 6.17
CA THR A 113 11.24 -31.19 6.52
C THR A 113 10.81 -32.56 6.04
N LEU A 114 11.76 -33.50 5.97
CA LEU A 114 11.51 -34.89 5.56
C LEU A 114 11.59 -35.80 6.78
N ALA A 115 10.53 -36.57 7.05
CA ALA A 115 10.56 -37.61 8.05
C ALA A 115 11.55 -38.72 7.64
N PRO A 116 12.43 -39.21 8.55
CA PRO A 116 13.44 -40.21 8.22
C PRO A 116 12.87 -41.49 7.57
N GLU A 117 11.68 -41.90 8.02
CA GLU A 117 10.94 -43.07 7.52
C GLU A 117 10.57 -42.95 6.04
N ARG A 118 10.50 -41.72 5.51
CA ARG A 118 10.09 -41.41 4.14
C ARG A 118 11.26 -41.10 3.21
N ALA A 119 12.48 -41.05 3.73
CA ALA A 119 13.65 -40.64 2.96
C ALA A 119 13.91 -41.54 1.74
N GLN A 120 13.60 -42.83 1.85
CA GLN A 120 13.74 -43.78 0.75
C GLN A 120 12.59 -43.67 -0.26
N GLU A 121 11.37 -43.41 0.21
CA GLU A 121 10.15 -43.29 -0.62
C GLU A 121 10.20 -42.04 -1.51
N LEU A 122 10.68 -40.92 -0.95
CA LEU A 122 10.71 -39.61 -1.61
C LEU A 122 12.08 -39.31 -2.24
N GLN A 123 12.90 -40.33 -2.50
CA GLN A 123 14.20 -40.16 -3.14
C GLN A 123 14.01 -39.59 -4.56
N GLY A 124 14.49 -38.36 -4.80
CA GLY A 124 14.30 -37.64 -6.07
C GLY A 124 13.11 -36.67 -6.10
N HIS A 125 12.32 -36.60 -5.01
CA HIS A 125 11.21 -35.67 -4.81
C HIS A 125 11.50 -34.74 -3.62
N ASP A 126 12.43 -33.79 -3.83
CA ASP A 126 13.00 -32.93 -2.79
C ASP A 126 12.36 -31.53 -2.70
N GLU A 127 11.18 -31.33 -3.27
CA GLU A 127 10.47 -30.05 -3.17
C GLU A 127 9.98 -29.83 -1.73
N ARG A 128 10.76 -29.10 -0.93
CA ARG A 128 10.38 -28.66 0.42
C ARG A 128 9.71 -27.30 0.35
N LEU A 129 8.58 -27.18 1.03
CA LEU A 129 7.83 -25.95 1.15
C LEU A 129 7.95 -25.45 2.59
N GLN A 130 8.55 -24.28 2.78
CA GLN A 130 8.71 -23.70 4.10
C GLN A 130 7.43 -23.00 4.53
N VAL A 131 7.22 -22.91 5.85
CA VAL A 131 6.18 -22.04 6.39
C VAL A 131 6.41 -20.63 5.85
N ASP A 132 5.33 -19.96 5.46
CA ASP A 132 5.35 -18.62 4.87
C ASP A 132 5.78 -18.54 3.39
N ASP A 133 6.03 -19.68 2.73
CA ASP A 133 6.20 -19.69 1.28
C ASP A 133 4.84 -19.42 0.60
N ILE A 134 4.85 -18.55 -0.42
CA ILE A 134 3.77 -18.46 -1.41
C ILE A 134 4.03 -19.52 -2.46
N VAL A 135 3.01 -20.29 -2.82
CA VAL A 135 3.07 -21.29 -3.87
C VAL A 135 2.03 -21.00 -4.94
N VAL A 136 2.40 -21.24 -6.21
CA VAL A 136 1.45 -21.18 -7.32
C VAL A 136 0.73 -22.52 -7.40
N ILE A 137 -0.60 -22.47 -7.33
CA ILE A 137 -1.48 -23.63 -7.40
C ILE A 137 -2.21 -23.60 -8.74
N GLU A 138 -1.97 -24.61 -9.57
CA GLU A 138 -2.69 -24.87 -10.81
C GLU A 138 -4.00 -25.60 -10.49
N ARG A 139 -5.13 -25.02 -10.87
CA ARG A 139 -6.46 -25.63 -10.74
C ARG A 139 -6.52 -26.87 -11.62
N VAL A 140 -7.06 -27.95 -11.06
CA VAL A 140 -7.32 -29.20 -11.78
C VAL A 140 -8.82 -29.46 -11.84
N ASP A 141 -9.30 -29.86 -13.01
CA ASP A 141 -10.71 -30.16 -13.24
C ASP A 141 -11.04 -31.66 -13.08
N SER A 142 -10.02 -32.50 -12.90
CA SER A 142 -10.15 -33.95 -12.69
C SER A 142 -8.99 -34.49 -11.83
N LEU A 143 -9.27 -35.49 -10.99
CA LEU A 143 -8.25 -36.18 -10.20
C LEU A 143 -7.29 -37.00 -11.06
N GLU A 144 -7.70 -37.40 -12.26
CA GLU A 144 -6.85 -38.15 -13.21
C GLU A 144 -5.64 -37.33 -13.67
N ALA A 145 -5.72 -36.00 -13.58
CA ALA A 145 -4.61 -35.12 -13.91
C ALA A 145 -3.51 -35.15 -12.83
N ILE A 146 -3.81 -35.61 -11.62
CA ILE A 146 -2.91 -35.66 -10.47
C ILE A 146 -2.16 -36.98 -10.46
N LYS A 147 -0.84 -36.92 -10.28
CA LYS A 147 0.04 -38.08 -10.27
C LYS A 147 0.56 -38.39 -8.87
N LEU A 148 1.06 -39.61 -8.70
CA LEU A 148 1.82 -39.98 -7.52
C LEU A 148 2.98 -38.99 -7.32
N TYR A 149 3.17 -38.54 -6.08
CA TYR A 149 4.16 -37.54 -5.64
C TYR A 149 3.91 -36.09 -6.04
N ASP A 150 2.82 -35.78 -6.74
CA ASP A 150 2.37 -34.39 -6.89
C ASP A 150 2.05 -33.79 -5.51
N ILE A 151 2.34 -32.50 -5.34
CA ILE A 151 1.93 -31.74 -4.16
C ILE A 151 0.58 -31.10 -4.46
N VAL A 152 -0.41 -31.34 -3.62
CA VAL A 152 -1.78 -30.83 -3.80
C VAL A 152 -2.17 -29.92 -2.64
N SER A 153 -2.92 -28.87 -2.96
CA SER A 153 -3.60 -28.02 -1.99
C SER A 153 -5.07 -28.41 -1.93
N TYR A 154 -5.60 -28.67 -0.74
CA TYR A 154 -7.00 -29.04 -0.55
C TYR A 154 -7.60 -28.44 0.72
N ALA A 155 -8.91 -28.24 0.73
CA ALA A 155 -9.67 -27.79 1.88
C ALA A 155 -9.91 -28.96 2.83
N HIS A 156 -9.33 -28.91 4.02
CA HIS A 156 -9.57 -29.90 5.07
C HIS A 156 -10.95 -29.69 5.72
N PRO A 157 -11.63 -30.75 6.18
CA PRO A 157 -12.93 -30.61 6.87
C PRO A 157 -12.90 -29.71 8.12
N GLU A 158 -11.73 -29.51 8.71
CA GLU A 158 -11.52 -28.58 9.83
C GLU A 158 -11.44 -27.10 9.41
N GLY A 159 -11.59 -26.79 8.12
CA GLY A 159 -11.62 -25.42 7.60
C GLY A 159 -10.25 -24.80 7.33
N ILE A 160 -9.18 -25.60 7.31
CA ILE A 160 -7.83 -25.16 6.94
C ILE A 160 -7.45 -25.68 5.55
N ASN A 161 -6.73 -24.87 4.77
CA ASN A 161 -6.12 -25.35 3.54
C ASN A 161 -4.84 -26.11 3.87
N VAL A 162 -4.77 -27.36 3.45
CA VAL A 162 -3.64 -28.27 3.66
C VAL A 162 -2.92 -28.46 2.34
N ILE A 163 -1.59 -28.38 2.37
CA ILE A 163 -0.73 -28.61 1.22
C ILE A 163 0.12 -29.82 1.52
N HIS A 164 -0.16 -30.97 0.90
CA HIS A 164 0.55 -32.23 1.15
C HIS A 164 0.83 -32.97 -0.14
N ARG A 165 1.72 -33.97 -0.07
CA ARG A 165 2.09 -34.79 -1.22
C ARG A 165 1.14 -35.97 -1.38
N VAL A 166 0.80 -36.32 -2.61
CA VAL A 166 0.03 -37.53 -2.94
C VAL A 166 0.92 -38.75 -2.81
N VAL A 167 0.51 -39.69 -1.97
CA VAL A 167 1.24 -40.94 -1.68
C VAL A 167 0.49 -42.18 -2.16
N GLY A 168 -0.75 -42.00 -2.63
CA GLY A 168 -1.53 -43.06 -3.21
C GLY A 168 -2.91 -42.61 -3.64
N PHE A 169 -3.67 -43.58 -4.14
CA PHE A 169 -5.04 -43.42 -4.58
C PHE A 169 -5.87 -44.53 -3.94
N TYR A 170 -7.06 -44.19 -3.46
CA TYR A 170 -8.03 -45.17 -3.00
C TYR A 170 -8.79 -45.77 -4.20
N ASP A 171 -9.48 -46.90 -3.98
CA ASP A 171 -10.24 -47.61 -5.02
C ASP A 171 -11.37 -46.75 -5.63
N ASP A 172 -11.87 -45.77 -4.89
CA ASP A 172 -12.88 -44.81 -5.32
C ASP A 172 -12.30 -43.61 -6.11
N GLY A 173 -10.99 -43.61 -6.36
CA GLY A 173 -10.26 -42.56 -7.06
C GLY A 173 -9.89 -41.36 -6.20
N SER A 174 -10.27 -41.33 -4.91
CA SER A 174 -9.85 -40.26 -3.99
C SER A 174 -8.36 -40.36 -3.66
N LEU A 175 -7.75 -39.23 -3.32
CA LEU A 175 -6.31 -39.17 -3.05
C LEU A 175 -6.01 -39.53 -1.60
N LEU A 176 -4.92 -40.27 -1.41
CA LEU A 176 -4.24 -40.43 -0.14
C LEU A 176 -3.07 -39.44 -0.10
N THR A 177 -3.10 -38.51 0.85
CA THR A 177 -2.08 -37.46 1.01
C THR A 177 -1.26 -37.65 2.29
N GLN A 178 -0.06 -37.10 2.32
CA GLN A 178 0.78 -37.07 3.51
C GLN A 178 1.77 -35.91 3.45
N GLY A 179 1.92 -35.18 4.55
CA GLY A 179 3.01 -34.21 4.71
C GLY A 179 4.38 -34.87 4.70
N ASP A 180 5.36 -34.27 4.05
CA ASP A 180 6.74 -34.79 3.96
C ASP A 180 7.38 -34.98 5.36
N ALA A 181 6.98 -34.17 6.34
CA ALA A 181 7.44 -34.23 7.73
C ALA A 181 6.64 -35.19 8.63
N ASN A 182 5.52 -35.74 8.15
CA ASN A 182 4.65 -36.62 8.92
C ASN A 182 5.08 -38.08 8.77
N SER A 183 5.03 -38.86 9.85
CA SER A 183 5.34 -40.31 9.82
C SER A 183 4.22 -41.16 9.20
N THR A 184 2.97 -40.72 9.32
CA THR A 184 1.80 -41.46 8.81
C THR A 184 1.00 -40.65 7.79
N PRO A 185 0.34 -41.31 6.82
CA PRO A 185 -0.59 -40.66 5.91
C PRO A 185 -1.73 -39.94 6.62
N ASP A 186 -2.33 -38.96 5.94
CA ASP A 186 -3.49 -38.23 6.45
C ASP A 186 -4.72 -39.16 6.51
N ASN A 187 -5.53 -39.04 7.55
CA ASN A 187 -6.75 -39.83 7.73
C ASN A 187 -7.96 -39.30 6.93
N VAL A 188 -7.70 -38.50 5.89
CA VAL A 188 -8.73 -37.84 5.09
C VAL A 188 -8.65 -38.33 3.66
N ARG A 189 -9.79 -38.76 3.12
CA ARG A 189 -9.94 -39.08 1.69
C ARG A 189 -10.17 -37.78 0.94
N VAL A 190 -9.21 -37.35 0.13
CA VAL A 190 -9.29 -36.08 -0.59
C VAL A 190 -10.03 -36.30 -1.91
N THR A 191 -11.24 -35.78 -2.02
CA THR A 191 -12.05 -35.82 -3.24
C THR A 191 -11.80 -34.59 -4.11
N LEU A 192 -12.23 -34.63 -5.38
CA LEU A 192 -12.05 -33.51 -6.32
C LEU A 192 -12.62 -32.19 -5.78
N GLU A 193 -13.75 -32.24 -5.10
CA GLU A 193 -14.41 -31.05 -4.52
C GLU A 193 -13.59 -30.38 -3.42
N MET A 194 -12.70 -31.14 -2.76
CA MET A 194 -11.80 -30.63 -1.73
C MET A 194 -10.54 -30.03 -2.35
N VAL A 195 -10.14 -30.44 -3.56
CA VAL A 195 -8.89 -30.02 -4.18
C VAL A 195 -9.00 -28.60 -4.70
N ASN A 196 -8.15 -27.71 -4.17
CA ASN A 196 -7.97 -26.36 -4.68
C ASN A 196 -7.12 -26.37 -5.96
N GLY A 197 -6.14 -27.29 -6.03
CA GLY A 197 -5.29 -27.51 -7.20
C GLY A 197 -3.98 -28.23 -6.86
N ARG A 198 -3.09 -28.38 -7.84
CA ARG A 198 -1.73 -28.90 -7.64
C ARG A 198 -0.68 -27.80 -7.64
N TYR A 199 0.42 -28.05 -6.96
CA TYR A 199 1.59 -27.17 -6.96
C TYR A 199 2.21 -27.10 -8.36
N ALA A 200 2.34 -25.88 -8.90
CA ALA A 200 2.87 -25.62 -10.24
C ALA A 200 4.41 -25.57 -10.29
N GLY A 201 5.12 -25.93 -9.21
CA GLY A 201 6.59 -25.90 -9.15
C GLY A 201 7.20 -24.54 -8.82
N ILE A 202 6.38 -23.49 -8.66
CA ILE A 202 6.84 -22.12 -8.37
C ILE A 202 6.54 -21.77 -6.92
N ARG A 203 7.59 -21.47 -6.15
CA ARG A 203 7.49 -20.92 -4.79
C ARG A 203 8.21 -19.58 -4.65
N ILE A 204 7.65 -18.69 -3.84
CA ILE A 204 8.23 -17.40 -3.47
C ILE A 204 8.37 -17.38 -1.94
N PRO A 205 9.59 -17.39 -1.40
CA PRO A 205 9.80 -17.52 0.03
C PRO A 205 9.52 -16.22 0.80
N VAL A 206 9.12 -16.35 2.07
CA VAL A 206 9.04 -15.26 3.09
C VAL A 206 8.02 -14.14 2.79
N LEU A 207 7.06 -14.35 1.89
CA LEU A 207 6.03 -13.35 1.56
C LEU A 207 4.60 -13.83 1.87
N GLY A 208 4.46 -15.01 2.47
CA GLY A 208 3.17 -15.64 2.77
C GLY A 208 2.31 -14.81 3.70
N SER A 209 2.83 -14.35 4.83
CA SER A 209 2.10 -13.64 5.88
C SER A 209 1.61 -12.29 5.39
N ILE A 210 2.46 -11.60 4.61
CA ILE A 210 2.07 -10.35 3.94
C ILE A 210 0.95 -10.65 2.94
N THR A 211 1.05 -11.73 2.17
CA THR A 211 0.03 -12.10 1.18
C THR A 211 -1.30 -12.47 1.82
N ILE A 212 -1.29 -13.24 2.91
CA ILE A 212 -2.49 -13.58 3.69
C ILE A 212 -3.14 -12.30 4.18
N TYR A 213 -2.37 -11.40 4.79
CA TYR A 213 -2.89 -10.12 5.27
C TYR A 213 -3.50 -9.31 4.12
N LEU A 214 -2.78 -9.17 3.00
CA LEU A 214 -3.26 -8.38 1.88
C LEU A 214 -4.45 -9.00 1.13
N GLN A 215 -4.66 -10.31 1.26
CA GLN A 215 -5.85 -11.03 0.77
C GLN A 215 -6.99 -11.04 1.80
N ASP A 216 -6.75 -10.70 3.06
CA ASP A 216 -7.78 -10.65 4.09
C ASP A 216 -8.62 -9.38 3.94
N ASP A 217 -9.91 -9.46 4.30
CA ASP A 217 -10.84 -8.33 4.17
C ASP A 217 -10.38 -7.13 5.01
N TYR A 218 -9.79 -7.38 6.18
CA TYR A 218 -9.19 -6.34 7.03
C TYR A 218 -7.95 -5.71 6.41
N GLY A 219 -7.09 -6.49 5.75
CA GLY A 219 -5.91 -5.94 5.09
C GLY A 219 -6.26 -5.13 3.86
N ILE A 220 -7.26 -5.55 3.07
CA ILE A 220 -7.77 -4.77 1.94
C ILE A 220 -8.36 -3.44 2.43
N LEU A 221 -9.18 -3.48 3.49
CA LEU A 221 -9.73 -2.27 4.10
C LEU A 221 -8.61 -1.33 4.58
N GLY A 222 -7.59 -1.88 5.25
CA GLY A 222 -6.43 -1.13 5.70
C GLY A 222 -5.66 -0.48 4.55
N MET A 223 -5.35 -1.25 3.49
CA MET A 223 -4.52 -0.75 2.38
C MET A 223 -5.28 0.26 1.53
N SER A 224 -6.58 0.04 1.35
CA SER A 224 -7.45 0.98 0.66
C SER A 224 -7.59 2.29 1.44
N SER A 225 -7.67 2.22 2.78
CA SER A 225 -7.67 3.40 3.65
C SER A 225 -6.34 4.17 3.59
N LEU A 226 -5.21 3.45 3.59
CA LEU A 226 -3.89 4.05 3.43
C LEU A 226 -3.75 4.75 2.06
N ALA A 227 -4.11 4.06 0.97
CA ALA A 227 -4.09 4.62 -0.37
C ALA A 227 -4.97 5.87 -0.47
N TYR A 228 -6.18 5.82 0.11
CA TYR A 228 -7.06 6.97 0.20
C TYR A 228 -6.39 8.16 0.91
N CYS A 229 -5.78 7.95 2.08
CA CYS A 229 -5.11 9.02 2.83
C CYS A 229 -3.98 9.67 2.03
N ILE A 230 -3.20 8.88 1.30
CA ILE A 230 -2.12 9.41 0.47
C ILE A 230 -2.70 10.24 -0.69
N ILE A 231 -3.70 9.72 -1.41
CA ILE A 231 -4.37 10.44 -2.49
C ILE A 231 -5.00 11.75 -1.98
N ALA A 232 -5.70 11.69 -0.84
CA ALA A 232 -6.35 12.85 -0.24
C ALA A 232 -5.32 13.92 0.16
N ALA A 233 -4.17 13.51 0.71
CA ALA A 233 -3.06 14.41 1.02
C ALA A 233 -2.46 15.05 -0.24
N GLU A 234 -2.20 14.26 -1.29
CA GLU A 234 -1.69 14.79 -2.57
C GLU A 234 -2.65 15.80 -3.20
N ILE A 235 -3.96 15.52 -3.19
CA ILE A 235 -4.98 16.46 -3.68
C ILE A 235 -4.98 17.73 -2.83
N TYR A 236 -4.93 17.61 -1.51
CA TYR A 236 -4.89 18.76 -0.59
C TYR A 236 -3.67 19.65 -0.87
N PHE A 237 -2.46 19.07 -0.83
CA PHE A 237 -1.22 19.81 -1.07
C PHE A 237 -1.18 20.40 -2.48
N GLY A 238 -1.59 19.65 -3.51
CA GLY A 238 -1.63 20.14 -4.88
C GLY A 238 -2.59 21.31 -5.09
N LEU A 239 -3.74 21.34 -4.40
CA LEU A 239 -4.67 22.47 -4.45
C LEU A 239 -4.16 23.68 -3.65
N SER A 240 -3.51 23.44 -2.50
CA SER A 240 -2.90 24.50 -1.69
C SER A 240 -1.75 25.16 -2.44
N ASP A 241 -0.83 24.39 -3.02
CA ASP A 241 0.34 24.90 -3.73
C ASP A 241 -0.04 25.73 -4.95
N LYS A 242 -1.05 25.30 -5.73
CA LYS A 242 -1.58 26.10 -6.85
C LYS A 242 -2.02 27.50 -6.42
N ARG A 243 -2.63 27.64 -5.24
CA ARG A 243 -3.08 28.95 -4.71
C ARG A 243 -1.91 29.80 -4.23
N LYS A 244 -0.92 29.18 -3.57
CA LYS A 244 0.34 29.85 -3.21
C LYS A 244 1.02 30.40 -4.48
N GLU A 245 1.08 29.61 -5.55
CA GLU A 245 1.63 30.02 -6.84
C GLU A 245 0.83 31.17 -7.49
N GLU A 246 -0.51 31.11 -7.48
CA GLU A 246 -1.36 32.21 -7.95
C GLU A 246 -1.08 33.51 -7.18
N ARG A 247 -0.86 33.42 -5.85
CA ARG A 247 -0.51 34.58 -5.03
C ARG A 247 0.88 35.11 -5.36
N LEU A 248 1.87 34.24 -5.55
CA LEU A 248 3.23 34.61 -5.95
C LEU A 248 3.27 35.33 -7.32
N LYS A 249 2.44 34.91 -8.29
CA LYS A 249 2.32 35.59 -9.58
C LYS A 249 1.91 37.06 -9.46
N ALA A 250 1.17 37.43 -8.40
CA ALA A 250 0.82 38.84 -8.14
C ALA A 250 2.07 39.67 -7.80
N TYR A 251 3.03 39.08 -7.07
CA TYR A 251 4.32 39.69 -6.76
C TYR A 251 5.25 39.72 -7.98
N ASP A 252 5.25 38.67 -8.80
CA ASP A 252 5.97 38.66 -10.10
C ASP A 252 5.52 39.83 -11.00
N GLY A 253 4.23 40.17 -10.96
CA GLY A 253 3.67 41.33 -11.66
C GLY A 253 4.25 42.68 -11.21
N LEU A 254 4.80 42.80 -10.00
CA LEU A 254 5.48 44.01 -9.53
C LEU A 254 6.85 44.17 -10.19
N PHE A 255 7.59 43.06 -10.35
CA PHE A 255 8.87 43.06 -11.06
C PHE A 255 8.69 43.34 -12.56
N ALA A 256 7.62 42.81 -13.16
CA ALA A 256 7.25 43.15 -14.55
C ALA A 256 6.97 44.66 -14.75
N LYS A 257 6.55 45.37 -13.70
CA LYS A 257 6.34 46.84 -13.70
C LYS A 257 7.63 47.64 -13.41
N GLY A 258 8.78 46.97 -13.31
CA GLY A 258 10.09 47.60 -13.14
C GLY A 258 10.58 47.71 -11.69
N ALA A 259 10.02 46.95 -10.75
CA ALA A 259 10.64 46.79 -9.43
C ALA A 259 11.94 45.98 -9.56
N LYS A 260 13.00 46.41 -8.86
CA LYS A 260 14.25 45.64 -8.67
C LYS A 260 14.23 44.83 -7.38
N GLU A 261 13.65 45.40 -6.33
CA GLU A 261 13.54 44.80 -5.00
C GLU A 261 12.15 45.07 -4.44
N VAL A 262 11.51 44.04 -3.88
CA VAL A 262 10.24 44.14 -3.17
C VAL A 262 10.49 43.94 -1.67
N ILE A 263 9.87 44.79 -0.86
CA ILE A 263 9.94 44.78 0.60
C ILE A 263 8.51 44.58 1.12
N TYR A 264 8.27 43.41 1.68
CA TYR A 264 7.00 43.06 2.34
C TYR A 264 7.19 43.18 3.86
N SER A 265 6.41 44.03 4.53
CA SER A 265 6.47 44.21 5.98
C SER A 265 5.11 43.94 6.62
N CYS A 266 5.11 43.18 7.70
CA CYS A 266 3.92 42.80 8.45
C CYS A 266 4.24 42.65 9.95
N PRO A 267 3.25 42.34 10.80
CA PRO A 267 3.48 42.13 12.24
C PRO A 267 4.40 40.94 12.55
N GLU A 268 4.53 39.98 11.64
CA GLU A 268 5.39 38.79 11.79
C GLU A 268 6.87 39.07 11.43
N GLY A 269 7.12 40.09 10.60
CA GLY A 269 8.45 40.48 10.18
C GLY A 269 8.49 41.24 8.85
N THR A 270 9.69 41.48 8.35
CA THR A 270 9.95 42.07 7.04
C THR A 270 10.74 41.10 6.15
N ILE A 271 10.30 40.94 4.90
CA ILE A 271 10.96 40.13 3.87
C ILE A 271 11.38 41.04 2.72
N ARG A 272 12.64 40.95 2.31
CA ARG A 272 13.19 41.67 1.15
C ARG A 272 13.66 40.69 0.11
N PHE A 273 13.23 40.82 -1.13
CA PHE A 273 13.56 39.87 -2.19
C PHE A 273 13.60 40.51 -3.58
N ASP A 274 14.43 39.93 -4.45
CA ASP A 274 14.53 40.29 -5.86
C ASP A 274 13.61 39.42 -6.75
N SER A 275 13.65 39.62 -8.07
CA SER A 275 12.86 38.86 -9.05
C SER A 275 13.16 37.36 -9.09
N SER A 276 14.28 36.92 -8.49
CA SER A 276 14.63 35.51 -8.34
C SER A 276 14.22 34.93 -6.97
N TYR A 277 13.52 35.74 -6.15
CA TYR A 277 13.17 35.44 -4.76
C TYR A 277 14.41 35.16 -3.89
N VAL A 278 15.56 35.75 -4.25
CA VAL A 278 16.76 35.74 -3.40
C VAL A 278 16.70 36.97 -2.51
N GLY A 279 16.90 36.78 -1.21
CA GLY A 279 16.50 37.79 -0.25
C GLY A 279 16.84 37.50 1.21
N THR A 280 16.39 38.39 2.08
CA THR A 280 16.55 38.30 3.54
C THR A 280 15.19 38.32 4.24
N VAL A 281 15.07 37.52 5.30
CA VAL A 281 13.90 37.44 6.18
C VAL A 281 14.33 37.97 7.54
N ASP A 282 13.72 39.06 8.01
CA ASP A 282 14.00 39.65 9.32
C ASP A 282 12.74 39.67 10.18
N LYS A 283 12.68 38.79 11.19
CA LYS A 283 11.56 38.69 12.13
C LYS A 283 11.59 39.73 13.25
N LYS A 284 12.69 40.49 13.37
CA LYS A 284 12.84 41.54 14.40
C LYS A 284 12.28 42.87 13.94
N VAL A 285 12.35 43.15 12.64
CA VAL A 285 11.77 44.35 12.03
C VAL A 285 10.30 44.07 11.74
N LYS A 286 9.41 44.74 12.47
CA LYS A 286 7.96 44.54 12.40
C LYS A 286 7.25 45.82 11.99
N SER A 287 6.10 45.66 11.35
CA SER A 287 5.20 46.74 11.00
C SER A 287 3.81 46.44 11.56
N ASP A 288 3.15 47.43 12.16
CA ASP A 288 1.79 47.29 12.69
C ASP A 288 0.74 47.02 11.60
N LYS A 289 1.08 47.33 10.35
CA LYS A 289 0.22 47.11 9.17
C LYS A 289 1.00 46.40 8.07
N ILE A 290 0.26 45.67 7.24
CA ILE A 290 0.79 45.10 5.99
C ILE A 290 1.17 46.26 5.08
N ASP A 291 2.46 46.36 4.76
CA ASP A 291 3.02 47.37 3.86
C ASP A 291 3.89 46.70 2.79
N ILE A 292 3.67 47.09 1.53
CA ILE A 292 4.39 46.57 0.37
C ILE A 292 5.03 47.75 -0.33
N SER A 293 6.36 47.83 -0.23
CA SER A 293 7.16 48.84 -0.92
C SER A 293 8.12 48.18 -1.90
N TYR A 294 8.57 48.92 -2.91
CA TYR A 294 9.52 48.42 -3.90
C TYR A 294 10.49 49.50 -4.34
N ARG A 295 11.72 49.09 -4.66
CA ARG A 295 12.76 49.96 -5.24
C ARG A 295 12.86 49.73 -6.74
N LYS A 296 12.94 50.80 -7.53
CA LYS A 296 13.18 50.76 -8.98
C LYS A 296 14.67 50.80 -9.30
#